data_AF-A0A5S4F592-F1
#
_entry.id   AF-A0A5S4F592-F1
#
_cell.length_a   1.000
_cell.length_b   1.000
_cell.length_c   1.000
_cell.angle_alpha   90.00
_cell.angle_beta   90.00
_cell.angle_gamma   90.00
#
_symmetry.space_group_name_H-M   'P 1'
#
loop_
_entity.id
_entity.type
_entity.pdbx_description
1 polymer ?
#
loop_
_entity_poly.entity_id
_entity_poly.type
_entity_poly.pdbx_seq_one_letter_code
_entity_poly.pdbx_strand_id
1 'polypeptide(L)'
;MTHATDLYEPGDDREPEPCEWYPAPEPVDLDEVEAAREQALIEIDENGAVGEENTELVLRQMLPRLLGELREARQRTAEWEALETREEWATTPHREIPPNKNVPFRVTPHHALKEAQKGQRQVWRRMLSVHPWEPIDDAAPF
;
A
#
# COMPACT_ATOMS: atom_id res chain seq x y z
N MET A 1 -18.52 -34.78 24.74
CA MET A 1 -18.76 -34.22 23.39
C MET A 1 -19.77 -33.11 23.55
N THR A 2 -19.30 -31.87 23.68
CA THR A 2 -20.14 -30.67 23.78
C THR A 2 -20.02 -29.93 22.45
N HIS A 3 -21.14 -29.81 21.75
CA HIS A 3 -21.24 -29.20 20.42
C HIS A 3 -20.96 -27.69 20.50
N ALA A 4 -20.02 -27.21 19.68
CA ALA A 4 -19.60 -25.80 19.62
C ALA A 4 -20.51 -24.95 18.69
N THR A 5 -21.83 -25.07 18.83
CA THR A 5 -22.76 -24.42 17.87
C THR A 5 -23.95 -23.71 18.52
N ASP A 6 -23.89 -23.45 19.82
CA ASP A 6 -25.06 -22.99 20.61
C ASP A 6 -24.80 -21.64 21.30
N LEU A 7 -24.43 -20.60 20.54
CA LEU A 7 -24.09 -19.29 21.11
C LEU A 7 -24.79 -18.08 20.50
N TYR A 8 -25.80 -18.27 19.65
CA TYR A 8 -26.63 -17.15 19.20
C TYR A 8 -28.10 -17.57 19.14
N GLU A 9 -28.85 -17.22 20.19
CA GLU A 9 -30.31 -17.32 20.20
C GLU A 9 -30.89 -16.30 19.18
N PRO A 10 -32.00 -16.63 18.48
CA PRO A 10 -32.64 -15.69 17.57
C PRO A 10 -33.33 -14.58 18.36
N GLY A 11 -32.76 -13.37 18.31
CA GLY A 11 -33.28 -12.18 19.01
C GLY A 11 -32.22 -11.28 19.64
N ASP A 12 -30.94 -11.48 19.33
CA ASP A 12 -29.86 -10.64 19.85
C ASP A 12 -29.79 -9.28 19.12
N ASP A 13 -30.62 -8.33 19.58
CA ASP A 13 -30.63 -6.91 19.16
C ASP A 13 -29.50 -6.09 19.81
N ARG A 14 -28.42 -6.72 20.29
CA ARG A 14 -27.25 -5.99 20.79
C ARG A 14 -26.58 -5.30 19.62
N GLU A 15 -26.47 -3.98 19.70
CA GLU A 15 -25.60 -3.21 18.83
C GLU A 15 -24.19 -3.83 18.90
N PRO A 16 -23.51 -4.03 17.76
CA PRO A 16 -22.15 -4.56 17.76
C PRO A 16 -21.32 -3.66 18.69
N GLU A 17 -20.67 -4.26 19.70
CA GLU A 17 -19.79 -3.50 20.57
C GLU A 17 -18.79 -2.74 19.68
N PRO A 18 -18.52 -1.45 19.97
CA PRO A 18 -17.59 -0.66 19.20
C PRO A 18 -16.27 -1.43 19.16
N CYS A 19 -15.82 -1.80 17.95
CA CYS A 19 -14.58 -2.53 17.74
C CYS A 19 -13.51 -1.88 18.61
N GLU A 20 -13.04 -2.61 19.63
CA GLU A 20 -11.88 -2.19 20.40
C GLU A 20 -10.80 -1.86 19.39
N TRP A 21 -10.41 -0.58 19.32
CA TRP A 21 -9.33 -0.09 18.48
C TRP A 21 -8.05 -0.76 18.98
N TYR A 22 -7.81 -1.99 18.57
CA TYR A 22 -6.49 -2.56 18.64
C TYR A 22 -5.60 -1.63 17.81
N PRO A 23 -4.52 -1.08 18.39
CA PRO A 23 -3.57 -0.33 17.60
C PRO A 23 -3.18 -1.20 16.41
N ALA A 24 -3.17 -0.62 15.21
CA ALA A 24 -2.66 -1.31 14.04
C ALA A 24 -1.31 -1.94 14.44
N PRO A 25 -1.10 -3.24 14.18
CA PRO A 25 0.11 -3.91 14.61
C PRO A 25 1.32 -3.12 14.11
N GLU A 26 2.30 -2.90 15.01
CA GLU A 26 3.52 -2.21 14.62
C GLU A 26 4.16 -2.95 13.44
N PRO A 27 4.64 -2.21 12.41
CA PRO A 27 5.32 -2.80 11.26
C PRO A 27 6.48 -3.69 11.72
N VAL A 28 6.66 -4.83 11.07
CA VAL A 28 7.80 -5.72 11.30
C VAL A 28 9.08 -5.00 10.89
N ASP A 29 10.05 -4.94 11.81
CA ASP A 29 11.39 -4.43 11.52
C ASP A 29 12.15 -5.44 10.64
N LEU A 30 12.39 -5.06 9.39
CA LEU A 30 13.06 -5.93 8.42
C LEU A 30 14.54 -6.15 8.76
N ASP A 31 15.18 -5.19 9.44
CA ASP A 31 16.58 -5.32 9.85
C ASP A 31 16.70 -6.36 10.98
N GLU A 32 15.70 -6.43 11.88
CA GLU A 32 15.61 -7.45 12.93
C GLU A 32 15.41 -8.85 12.32
N VAL A 33 14.54 -8.97 11.31
CA VAL A 33 14.32 -10.23 10.58
C VAL A 33 15.59 -10.69 9.85
N GLU A 34 16.30 -9.77 9.20
CA GLU A 34 17.54 -10.09 8.49
C GLU A 34 18.64 -10.53 9.46
N ALA A 35 18.81 -9.83 10.58
CA ALA A 35 19.76 -10.21 11.62
C ALA A 35 19.43 -11.59 12.23
N ALA A 36 18.16 -11.88 12.52
CA ALA A 36 17.72 -13.18 13.02
C ALA A 36 17.95 -14.31 12.00
N ARG A 37 17.74 -14.04 10.70
CA ARG A 37 18.04 -14.98 9.62
C ARG A 37 19.54 -15.23 9.49
N GLU A 38 20.38 -14.19 9.53
CA GLU A 38 21.84 -14.32 9.43
C GLU A 38 22.42 -15.11 10.60
N GLN A 39 21.96 -14.85 11.82
CA GLN A 39 22.33 -15.62 13.02
C GLN A 39 21.93 -17.09 12.89
N ALA A 40 20.69 -17.37 12.43
CA ALA A 40 20.24 -18.73 12.18
C ALA A 40 21.07 -19.45 11.09
N LEU A 41 21.62 -18.73 10.11
CA LEU A 41 22.49 -19.30 9.07
C LEU A 41 23.92 -19.57 9.55
N ILE A 42 24.46 -18.73 10.44
CA ILE A 42 25.80 -18.90 11.03
C ILE A 42 25.82 -20.11 11.99
N GLU A 43 24.78 -20.30 12.79
CA GLU A 43 24.67 -21.45 13.72
C GLU A 43 24.62 -22.81 12.98
N ILE A 44 24.19 -22.82 11.71
CA ILE A 44 24.13 -24.02 10.87
C ILE A 44 25.54 -24.50 10.45
N ASP A 45 26.56 -23.64 10.45
CA ASP A 45 27.90 -23.96 9.93
C ASP A 45 28.86 -24.52 11.00
N GLU A 46 28.68 -24.19 12.28
CA GLU A 46 29.69 -24.53 13.31
C GLU A 46 29.44 -25.85 14.07
N ASN A 47 28.20 -26.36 14.14
CA ASN A 47 27.89 -27.59 14.89
C ASN A 47 26.93 -28.57 14.20
N GLY A 48 26.45 -28.30 12.98
CA GLY A 48 25.53 -29.18 12.25
C GLY A 48 24.16 -29.41 12.91
N ALA A 49 23.90 -28.77 14.04
CA ALA A 49 22.59 -28.68 14.67
C ALA A 49 22.04 -27.28 14.36
N VAL A 50 20.93 -27.24 13.62
CA VAL A 50 20.19 -25.99 13.39
C VAL A 50 19.84 -25.41 14.76
N GLY A 51 20.17 -24.14 15.01
CA GLY A 51 19.67 -23.42 16.17
C GLY A 51 18.14 -23.38 16.12
N GLU A 52 17.49 -24.36 16.75
CA GLU A 52 16.04 -24.57 16.69
C GLU A 52 15.29 -23.32 17.18
N GLU A 53 15.85 -22.62 18.17
CA GLU A 53 15.23 -21.45 18.82
C GLU A 53 15.16 -20.22 17.90
N ASN A 54 16.25 -19.87 17.19
CA ASN A 54 16.29 -18.75 16.26
C ASN A 54 15.50 -19.02 14.98
N THR A 55 15.53 -20.27 14.51
CA THR A 55 14.74 -20.71 13.36
C THR A 55 13.24 -20.72 13.69
N GLU A 56 12.86 -21.10 14.92
CA GLU A 56 11.48 -21.07 15.38
C GLU A 56 10.94 -19.64 15.52
N LEU A 57 11.75 -18.69 16.01
CA LEU A 57 11.40 -17.27 16.08
C LEU A 57 11.04 -16.71 14.69
N VAL A 58 11.92 -16.92 13.71
CA VAL A 58 11.72 -16.42 12.34
C VAL A 58 10.50 -17.09 11.69
N LEU A 59 10.37 -18.42 11.79
CA LEU A 59 9.31 -19.16 11.08
C LEU A 59 7.93 -19.04 11.74
N ARG A 60 7.84 -18.99 13.07
CA ARG A 60 6.56 -18.98 13.78
C ARG A 60 6.05 -17.59 14.11
N GLN A 61 6.94 -16.63 14.35
CA GLN A 61 6.53 -15.29 14.80
C GLN A 61 6.65 -14.25 13.70
N MET A 62 7.81 -14.17 13.04
CA MET A 62 8.06 -13.11 12.06
C MET A 62 7.46 -13.40 10.69
N LEU A 63 7.59 -14.64 10.19
CA LEU A 63 7.10 -14.99 8.85
C LEU A 63 5.58 -14.81 8.68
N PRO A 64 4.70 -15.21 9.62
CA PRO A 64 3.27 -14.94 9.50
C PRO A 64 2.94 -13.44 9.49
N ARG A 65 3.64 -12.63 10.29
CA ARG A 65 3.46 -11.16 10.33
C ARG A 65 3.87 -10.53 8.99
N LEU A 66 5.04 -10.90 8.46
CA LEU A 66 5.51 -10.46 7.14
C LEU A 66 4.55 -10.87 6.01
N LEU A 67 3.99 -12.08 6.06
CA LEU A 67 2.99 -12.53 5.09
C LEU A 67 1.69 -11.74 5.22
N GLY A 68 1.30 -11.35 6.43
CA GLY A 68 0.18 -10.45 6.69
C GLY A 68 0.40 -9.09 6.05
N GLU A 69 1.53 -8.43 6.38
CA GLU A 69 1.89 -7.13 5.82
C GLU A 69 2.03 -7.15 4.30
N LEU A 70 2.58 -8.21 3.73
CA LEU A 70 2.68 -8.35 2.28
C LEU A 70 1.29 -8.45 1.63
N ARG A 71 0.34 -9.15 2.27
CA ARG A 71 -1.05 -9.24 1.77
C ARG A 71 -1.73 -7.89 1.86
N GLU A 72 -1.60 -7.18 2.97
CA GLU A 72 -2.15 -5.83 3.15
C GLU A 72 -1.53 -4.82 2.19
N ALA A 73 -0.21 -4.87 1.99
CA ALA A 73 0.47 -4.04 1.01
C ALA A 73 -0.05 -4.35 -0.41
N ARG A 74 -0.19 -5.62 -0.78
CA ARG A 74 -0.77 -6.02 -2.08
C ARG A 74 -2.21 -5.57 -2.23
N GLN A 75 -3.02 -5.69 -1.17
CA GLN A 75 -4.39 -5.23 -1.18
C GLN A 75 -4.45 -3.71 -1.38
N ARG A 76 -3.67 -2.94 -0.61
CA ARG A 76 -3.55 -1.49 -0.79
C ARG A 76 -3.13 -1.16 -2.22
N THR A 77 -2.09 -1.80 -2.76
CA THR A 77 -1.66 -1.59 -4.15
C THR A 77 -2.79 -1.89 -5.14
N ALA A 78 -3.52 -2.99 -4.96
CA ALA A 78 -4.66 -3.33 -5.80
C ALA A 78 -5.79 -2.29 -5.71
N GLU A 79 -6.07 -1.76 -4.52
CA GLU A 79 -7.02 -0.66 -4.32
C GLU A 79 -6.57 0.60 -5.07
N TRP A 80 -5.29 0.98 -4.96
CA TRP A 80 -4.69 2.10 -5.69
C TRP A 80 -4.73 1.94 -7.21
N GLU A 81 -4.47 0.73 -7.70
CA GLU A 81 -4.52 0.39 -9.13
C GLU A 81 -5.96 0.32 -9.66
N ALA A 82 -6.94 0.03 -8.79
CA ALA A 82 -8.35 0.01 -9.13
C ALA A 82 -9.02 1.40 -9.14
N LEU A 83 -8.36 2.44 -8.58
CA LEU A 83 -8.89 3.80 -8.59
C LEU A 83 -9.12 4.32 -10.01
N GLU A 84 -10.14 5.16 -10.17
CA GLU A 84 -10.37 5.84 -11.44
C GLU A 84 -9.17 6.70 -11.79
N THR A 85 -8.59 6.43 -12.96
CA THR A 85 -7.46 7.21 -13.46
C THR A 85 -7.96 8.37 -14.31
N ARG A 86 -7.50 9.58 -13.99
CA ARG A 86 -7.69 10.75 -14.84
C ARG A 86 -6.46 10.97 -15.70
N GLU A 87 -6.67 11.13 -17.00
CA GLU A 87 -5.61 11.63 -17.88
C GLU A 87 -5.51 13.16 -17.78
N GLU A 88 -4.29 13.65 -17.60
CA GLU A 88 -3.97 15.06 -17.76
C GLU A 88 -3.01 15.27 -18.92
N TRP A 89 -3.34 16.25 -19.75
CA TRP A 89 -2.57 16.62 -20.93
C TRP A 89 -2.04 18.04 -20.80
N ALA A 90 -0.81 18.24 -21.26
CA ALA A 90 -0.13 19.52 -21.20
C ALA A 90 0.76 19.73 -22.43
N THR A 91 1.11 20.99 -22.72
CA THR A 91 2.08 21.28 -23.79
C THR A 91 3.09 22.35 -23.38
N THR A 92 4.37 22.12 -23.69
CA THR A 92 5.46 23.08 -23.42
C THR A 92 6.14 23.51 -24.72
N PRO A 93 6.76 24.71 -24.76
CA PRO A 93 7.53 25.14 -25.94
C PRO A 93 8.77 24.28 -26.21
N HIS A 94 9.34 23.66 -25.17
CA HIS A 94 10.59 22.89 -25.25
C HIS A 94 10.39 21.45 -24.78
N ARG A 95 10.99 20.51 -25.51
CA ARG A 95 10.93 19.08 -25.19
C ARG A 95 11.69 18.71 -23.91
N GLU A 96 12.71 19.48 -23.56
CA GLU A 96 13.58 19.19 -22.41
C GLU A 96 12.98 19.64 -21.08
N ILE A 97 11.97 20.53 -21.11
CA ILE A 97 11.39 21.12 -19.91
C ILE A 97 9.95 20.59 -19.77
N PRO A 98 9.70 19.66 -18.83
CA PRO A 98 8.35 19.18 -18.57
C PRO A 98 7.50 20.27 -17.88
N PRO A 99 6.16 20.17 -17.95
CA PRO A 99 5.26 21.08 -17.26
C PRO A 99 5.51 21.04 -15.75
N ASN A 100 5.56 22.22 -15.12
CA ASN A 100 5.80 22.34 -13.67
C ASN A 100 4.96 23.49 -13.07
N LYS A 101 5.12 23.75 -11.77
CA LYS A 101 4.35 24.80 -11.05
C LYS A 101 4.54 26.20 -11.64
N ASN A 102 5.71 26.48 -12.21
CA ASN A 102 6.07 27.79 -12.78
C ASN A 102 5.73 27.90 -14.27
N VAL A 103 5.49 26.75 -14.94
CA VAL A 103 5.07 26.68 -16.35
C VAL A 103 3.88 25.71 -16.48
N PRO A 104 2.72 26.02 -15.86
CA PRO A 104 1.53 25.20 -16.03
C PRO A 104 0.92 25.49 -17.40
N PHE A 105 0.70 24.44 -18.19
CA PHE A 105 -0.06 24.56 -19.44
C PHE A 105 -0.91 23.32 -19.66
N ARG A 106 -2.05 23.23 -18.96
CA ARG A 106 -3.01 22.13 -19.07
C ARG A 106 -3.95 22.39 -20.24
N VAL A 107 -4.14 21.39 -21.09
CA VAL A 107 -5.00 21.47 -22.27
C VAL A 107 -5.87 20.23 -22.37
N THR A 108 -6.93 20.30 -23.17
CA THR A 108 -7.71 19.10 -23.52
C THR A 108 -6.91 18.17 -24.43
N PRO A 109 -7.20 16.85 -24.48
CA PRO A 109 -6.52 15.92 -25.37
C PRO A 109 -6.56 16.36 -26.83
N HIS A 110 -7.71 16.85 -27.31
CA HIS A 110 -7.87 17.34 -28.68
C HIS A 110 -6.95 18.52 -29.00
N HIS A 111 -6.82 19.47 -28.07
CA HIS A 111 -5.95 20.62 -28.25
C HIS A 111 -4.47 20.20 -28.20
N ALA A 112 -4.10 19.29 -27.29
CA ALA A 112 -2.75 18.75 -27.20
C ALA A 112 -2.32 18.10 -28.52
N LEU A 113 -3.17 17.24 -29.11
CA LEU A 113 -2.89 16.57 -30.37
C LEU A 113 -2.78 17.54 -31.55
N LYS A 114 -3.60 18.59 -31.59
CA LYS A 114 -3.47 19.66 -32.58
C LYS A 114 -2.14 20.41 -32.48
N GLU A 115 -1.68 20.69 -31.27
CA GLU A 115 -0.38 21.35 -31.06
C GLU A 115 0.80 20.43 -31.44
N ALA A 116 0.70 19.12 -31.18
CA ALA A 116 1.66 18.14 -31.69
C ALA A 116 1.74 18.14 -33.23
N GLN A 117 0.59 18.17 -33.92
CA GLN A 117 0.54 18.19 -35.38
C GLN A 117 1.21 19.43 -36.00
N LYS A 118 1.18 20.57 -35.30
CA LYS A 118 1.88 21.78 -35.74
C LYS A 118 3.40 21.69 -35.59
N GLY A 119 3.91 20.74 -34.79
CA GLY A 119 5.35 20.53 -34.57
C GLY A 119 6.06 21.62 -33.76
N GLN A 120 5.31 22.58 -33.19
CA GLN A 120 5.87 23.75 -32.50
C GLN A 120 5.98 23.58 -30.98
N ARG A 121 5.30 22.56 -30.42
CA ARG A 121 5.22 22.34 -28.97
C ARG A 121 5.41 20.86 -28.65
N GLN A 122 6.03 20.59 -27.51
CA GLN A 122 6.07 19.26 -26.92
C GLN A 122 4.77 18.99 -26.18
N VAL A 123 4.18 17.82 -26.44
CA VAL A 123 3.00 17.34 -25.71
C VAL A 123 3.40 16.37 -24.61
N TRP A 124 2.75 16.49 -23.47
CA TRP A 124 2.94 15.65 -22.30
C TRP A 124 1.60 15.07 -21.86
N ARG A 125 1.64 13.82 -21.42
CA ARG A 125 0.51 13.12 -20.80
C ARG A 125 0.98 12.51 -19.49
N ARG A 126 0.15 12.62 -18.45
CA ARG A 126 0.30 11.83 -17.22
C ARG A 126 -1.05 11.21 -16.85
N MET A 127 -0.99 10.02 -16.27
CA MET A 127 -2.14 9.36 -15.66
C MET A 127 -2.05 9.59 -14.15
N LEU A 128 -3.14 10.02 -13.54
CA LEU A 128 -3.25 10.24 -12.10
C LEU A 128 -4.35 9.34 -11.56
N SER A 129 -4.04 8.51 -10.58
CA SER A 129 -5.07 7.84 -9.77
C SER A 129 -5.69 8.90 -8.85
N VAL A 130 -7.02 9.04 -8.89
CA VAL A 130 -7.73 10.10 -8.16
C VAL A 130 -8.54 9.45 -7.04
N HIS A 131 -8.27 9.84 -5.79
CA HIS A 131 -9.18 9.53 -4.69
C HIS A 131 -10.45 10.37 -4.81
N PRO A 132 -11.61 9.83 -4.41
CA PRO A 132 -12.80 10.64 -4.17
C PRO A 132 -12.47 11.82 -3.26
N TRP A 133 -13.15 12.95 -3.47
CA TRP A 133 -13.07 14.05 -2.53
C TRP A 133 -13.71 13.61 -1.21
N GLU A 134 -12.90 13.50 -0.17
CA GLU A 134 -13.36 13.24 1.18
C GLU A 134 -13.46 14.57 1.93
N PRO A 135 -14.56 14.82 2.66
CA PRO A 135 -14.62 15.96 3.56
C PRO A 135 -13.56 15.77 4.65
N ILE A 136 -12.74 16.79 4.86
CA ILE A 136 -11.89 16.86 6.04
C ILE A 136 -12.85 17.25 7.18
N ASP A 137 -13.17 16.29 8.05
CA ASP A 137 -13.75 16.59 9.36
C ASP A 137 -12.67 17.25 10.22
N ASP A 138 -13.01 17.96 11.30
CA ASP A 138 -12.01 18.56 12.21
C ASP A 138 -11.69 17.62 13.41
N ALA A 139 -12.26 16.41 13.42
CA ALA A 139 -12.04 15.40 14.46
C ALA A 139 -10.73 14.60 14.24
N ALA A 140 -9.74 14.75 15.12
CA ALA A 140 -8.48 13.98 15.13
C ALA A 140 -8.66 12.50 14.70
N PRO A 141 -7.86 11.98 13.76
CA PRO A 141 -6.40 11.99 13.84
C PRO A 141 -5.69 12.43 12.54
N PHE A 142 -6.02 13.62 12.03
CA PHE A 142 -5.19 14.30 11.01
C PHE A 142 -4.21 15.27 11.66
#